data_AF-A0A7Y8HZS0-F1
#
_entry.id   AF-A0A7Y8HZS0-F1
#
_cell.length_a   1.000
_cell.length_b   1.000
_cell.length_c   1.000
_cell.angle_alpha   90.00
_cell.angle_beta   90.00
_cell.angle_gamma   90.00
#
_symmetry.space_group_name_H-M   'P 1'
#
loop_
_entity.id
_entity.type
_entity.pdbx_description
1 polymer ?
#
loop_
_entity_poly.entity_id
_entity_poly.type
_entity_poly.pdbx_seq_one_letter_code
_entity_poly.pdbx_strand_id
1 'polypeptide(L)'
;MRLLCLSLILMAPLAQAQRDFLTADEVDQVRLAQEPDLRIPLYQKFAEQRISLLEQLFSQQKAGRSGMIHDTLEQYTQIIEAIDTFIDDALARKKPITSLAALTSAQRAMLAKLEKFKESNPADLERYQFVLDNAIDTTRDSIEMSEVDLKTRTREVESREAEIKREREQLMTPERKAEAQKKQETEKAAEKKKPSLYRKGEKEASQQKKQ
;
A
#
# COMPACT_ATOMS: atom_id res chain seq x y z
N MET A 1 6.55 47.63 54.86
CA MET A 1 6.42 48.00 53.43
C MET A 1 7.29 47.01 52.65
N ARG A 2 6.80 45.81 52.30
CA ARG A 2 5.95 45.44 51.15
C ARG A 2 6.76 45.34 49.83
N LEU A 3 6.82 44.10 49.31
CA LEU A 3 7.04 43.68 47.91
C LEU A 3 8.51 43.74 47.43
N LEU A 4 9.06 42.80 46.66
CA LEU A 4 8.44 41.81 45.77
C LEU A 4 9.45 40.67 45.54
N CYS A 5 9.09 39.44 45.90
CA CYS A 5 9.76 38.23 45.40
C CYS A 5 9.40 38.06 43.92
N LEU A 6 10.38 38.08 43.03
CA LEU A 6 10.20 37.65 41.64
C LEU A 6 10.97 36.35 41.41
N SER A 7 10.37 35.24 41.84
CA SER A 7 10.79 33.90 41.47
C SER A 7 10.41 33.66 40.01
N LEU A 8 11.39 33.74 39.11
CA LEU A 8 11.26 33.33 37.72
C LEU A 8 11.17 31.79 37.70
N ILE A 9 9.97 31.25 37.64
CA ILE A 9 9.73 29.82 37.39
C ILE A 9 10.08 29.58 35.92
N LEU A 10 11.27 29.03 35.67
CA LEU A 10 11.65 28.49 34.39
C LEU A 10 10.83 27.21 34.15
N MET A 11 9.63 27.37 33.59
CA MET A 11 8.90 26.27 32.97
C MET A 11 9.69 25.84 31.72
N ALA A 12 10.64 24.93 31.91
CA ALA A 12 11.18 24.17 30.79
C ALA A 12 9.98 23.40 30.19
N PRO A 13 9.69 23.56 28.88
CA PRO A 13 8.78 22.63 28.25
C PRO A 13 9.48 21.27 28.36
N LEU A 14 8.90 20.36 29.15
CA LEU A 14 9.03 18.94 28.89
C LEU A 14 8.41 18.74 27.51
N ALA A 15 9.17 19.05 26.46
CA ALA A 15 8.95 18.49 25.15
C ALA A 15 9.09 17.00 25.41
N GLN A 16 7.94 16.35 25.60
CA GLN A 16 7.79 14.92 25.47
C GLN A 16 8.49 14.62 24.16
N ALA A 17 9.72 14.09 24.24
CA ALA A 17 10.50 13.80 23.07
C ALA A 17 9.63 12.84 22.27
N GLN A 18 8.99 13.34 21.22
CA GLN A 18 8.40 12.50 20.20
C GLN A 18 9.58 11.65 19.78
N ARG A 19 9.60 10.39 20.23
CA ARG A 19 10.66 9.48 19.85
C ARG A 19 10.51 9.39 18.34
N ASP A 20 11.47 9.95 17.62
CA ASP A 20 11.46 9.93 16.16
C ASP A 20 11.34 8.46 15.75
N PHE A 21 10.26 8.14 15.02
CA PHE A 21 9.99 6.77 14.59
C PHE A 21 10.97 6.31 13.50
N LEU A 22 11.54 7.29 12.81
CA LEU A 22 12.69 7.12 11.95
C LEU A 22 13.97 7.44 12.70
N THR A 23 15.01 6.68 12.41
CA THR A 23 16.38 7.03 12.77
C THR A 23 16.86 8.24 11.97
N ALA A 24 17.91 8.92 12.45
CA ALA A 24 18.45 10.09 11.76
C ALA A 24 18.83 9.81 10.29
N ASP A 25 19.41 8.64 10.01
CA ASP A 25 19.78 8.23 8.64
C ASP A 25 18.53 7.98 7.77
N GLU A 26 17.49 7.34 8.32
CA GLU A 26 16.22 7.14 7.63
C GLU A 26 15.53 8.48 7.29
N VAL A 27 15.58 9.45 8.21
CA VAL A 27 15.11 10.82 7.98
C VAL A 27 15.87 11.48 6.84
N ASP A 28 17.20 11.36 6.82
CA ASP A 28 18.03 11.91 5.76
C ASP A 28 17.73 11.28 4.40
N GLN A 29 17.57 9.96 4.33
CA GLN A 29 17.15 9.26 3.11
C GLN A 29 15.80 9.78 2.58
N VAL A 30 14.82 9.93 3.47
CA VAL A 30 13.48 10.42 3.12
C VAL A 30 13.52 11.88 2.67
N ARG A 31 14.35 12.71 3.31
CA ARG A 31 14.53 14.12 2.93
C ARG A 31 15.11 14.26 1.52
N LEU A 32 15.95 13.33 1.08
CA LEU A 32 16.52 13.33 -0.27
C LEU A 32 15.53 12.80 -1.31
N ALA A 33 14.61 11.92 -0.93
CA ALA A 33 13.59 11.36 -1.81
C ALA A 33 12.32 12.22 -1.86
N GLN A 34 12.27 13.16 -2.81
CA GLN A 34 11.12 14.08 -2.96
C GLN A 34 10.02 13.54 -3.90
N GLU A 35 10.34 12.59 -4.77
CA GLU A 35 9.36 12.01 -5.69
C GLU A 35 8.63 10.80 -5.10
N PRO A 36 7.31 10.63 -5.36
CA PRO A 36 6.54 9.59 -4.70
C PRO A 36 7.08 8.17 -4.89
N ASP A 37 7.47 7.86 -6.13
CA ASP A 37 8.02 6.56 -6.51
C ASP A 37 9.43 6.29 -5.93
N LEU A 38 10.07 7.28 -5.31
CA LEU A 38 11.30 7.10 -4.54
C LEU A 38 11.03 7.04 -3.04
N ARG A 39 10.14 7.90 -2.54
CA ARG A 39 9.90 8.06 -1.10
C ARG A 39 9.04 6.95 -0.51
N ILE A 40 7.98 6.52 -1.22
CA ILE A 40 7.09 5.45 -0.73
C ILE A 40 7.84 4.13 -0.54
N PRO A 41 8.67 3.67 -1.49
CA PRO A 41 9.49 2.46 -1.28
C PRO A 41 10.47 2.56 -0.11
N LEU A 42 10.98 3.76 0.22
CA LEU A 42 11.84 3.93 1.40
C LEU A 42 11.08 3.72 2.70
N TYR A 43 9.91 4.34 2.85
CA TYR A 43 9.08 4.10 4.03
C TYR A 43 8.65 2.63 4.12
N GLN A 44 8.25 2.01 2.99
CA GLN A 44 7.93 0.58 2.94
C GLN A 44 9.11 -0.25 3.47
N LYS A 45 10.34 0.02 3.02
CA LYS A 45 11.55 -0.67 3.49
C LYS A 45 11.74 -0.50 4.99
N PHE A 46 11.50 0.69 5.54
CA PHE A 46 11.64 0.92 6.98
C PHE A 46 10.58 0.16 7.78
N ALA A 47 9.33 0.11 7.29
CA ALA A 47 8.28 -0.72 7.88
C ALA A 47 8.67 -2.20 7.88
N GLU A 48 9.18 -2.72 6.76
CA GLU A 48 9.69 -4.10 6.66
C GLU A 48 10.82 -4.36 7.65
N GLN A 49 11.74 -3.41 7.85
CA GLN A 49 12.81 -3.51 8.84
C GLN A 49 12.26 -3.58 10.28
N ARG A 50 11.21 -2.82 10.62
CA ARG A 50 10.56 -2.91 11.92
C ARG A 50 9.89 -4.27 12.12
N ILE A 51 9.25 -4.81 11.08
CA ILE A 51 8.70 -6.18 11.12
C ILE A 51 9.80 -7.23 11.32
N SER A 52 10.94 -7.12 10.62
CA SER A 52 12.06 -8.03 10.83
C SER A 52 12.65 -7.95 12.25
N LEU A 53 12.71 -6.76 12.84
CA LEU A 53 13.10 -6.60 14.24
C LEU A 53 12.09 -7.28 15.18
N LEU A 54 10.80 -7.16 14.91
CA LEU A 54 9.76 -7.88 15.67
C LEU A 54 9.95 -9.40 15.56
N GLU A 55 10.22 -9.96 14.37
CA GLU A 55 10.51 -11.39 14.22
C GLU A 55 11.68 -11.84 15.11
N GLN A 56 12.73 -11.02 15.21
CA GLN A 56 13.87 -11.28 16.10
C GLN A 56 13.48 -11.21 17.58
N LEU A 57 12.68 -10.22 17.98
CA LEU A 57 12.22 -10.07 19.37
C LEU A 57 11.25 -11.19 19.80
N PHE A 58 10.43 -11.69 18.88
CA PHE A 58 9.53 -12.81 19.13
C PHE A 58 10.27 -14.14 19.22
N SER A 59 11.36 -14.32 18.44
CA SER A 59 12.21 -15.52 18.50
C SER A 59 13.15 -15.56 19.70
N GLN A 60 13.50 -14.41 20.29
CA GLN A 60 14.42 -14.33 21.43
C GLN A 60 13.66 -14.02 22.74
N GLN A 61 13.59 -14.96 23.67
CA GLN A 61 13.01 -14.74 25.00
C GLN A 61 14.01 -14.03 25.95
N LYS A 62 14.35 -12.79 25.63
CA LYS A 62 15.23 -11.94 26.46
C LYS A 62 14.42 -11.05 27.41
N ALA A 63 14.98 -10.77 28.58
CA ALA A 63 14.40 -9.81 29.51
C ALA A 63 14.28 -8.42 28.87
N GLY A 64 13.20 -7.70 29.14
CA GLY A 64 12.94 -6.37 28.58
C GLY A 64 12.43 -6.34 27.15
N ARG A 65 12.26 -7.49 26.48
CA ARG A 65 11.80 -7.55 25.09
C ARG A 65 10.42 -6.91 24.86
N SER A 66 9.50 -7.00 25.83
CA SER A 66 8.13 -6.51 25.67
C SER A 66 8.07 -5.00 25.45
N GLY A 67 8.96 -4.24 26.11
CA GLY A 67 9.10 -2.80 25.89
C GLY A 67 9.67 -2.48 24.50
N MET A 68 10.65 -3.26 24.03
CA MET A 68 11.17 -3.12 22.66
C MET A 68 10.13 -3.48 21.61
N ILE A 69 9.30 -4.51 21.85
CA ILE A 69 8.19 -4.88 20.97
C ILE A 69 7.18 -3.74 20.89
N HIS A 70 6.76 -3.20 22.04
CA HIS A 70 5.86 -2.05 22.10
C HIS A 70 6.39 -0.87 21.28
N ASP A 71 7.62 -0.42 21.57
CA ASP A 71 8.23 0.72 20.87
C ASP A 71 8.39 0.45 19.36
N THR A 72 8.74 -0.78 18.98
CA THR A 72 8.90 -1.13 17.56
C THR A 72 7.55 -1.16 16.82
N LEU A 73 6.48 -1.64 17.46
CA LEU A 73 5.12 -1.62 16.90
C LEU A 73 4.62 -0.18 16.72
N GLU A 74 4.85 0.69 17.70
CA GLU A 74 4.51 2.11 17.62
C GLU A 74 5.21 2.78 16.43
N GLN A 75 6.52 2.53 16.28
CA GLN A 75 7.30 3.05 15.15
C GLN A 75 6.76 2.52 13.81
N TYR A 76 6.46 1.22 13.74
CA TYR A 76 5.89 0.61 12.54
C TYR A 76 4.57 1.30 12.15
N THR A 77 3.66 1.47 13.10
CA THR A 77 2.36 2.14 12.87
C THR A 77 2.56 3.55 12.32
N GLN A 78 3.43 4.34 12.95
CA GLN A 78 3.72 5.71 12.51
C GLN A 78 4.36 5.77 11.12
N ILE A 79 5.14 4.74 10.72
CA ILE A 79 5.63 4.62 9.34
C ILE A 79 4.48 4.40 8.36
N ILE A 80 3.53 3.51 8.67
CA ILE A 80 2.36 3.26 7.80
C ILE A 80 1.51 4.53 7.67
N GLU A 81 1.20 5.22 8.76
CA GLU A 81 0.44 6.49 8.73
C GLU A 81 1.17 7.58 7.92
N ALA A 82 2.51 7.62 8.00
CA ALA A 82 3.32 8.54 7.21
C ALA A 82 3.29 8.21 5.71
N ILE A 83 3.22 6.93 5.35
CA ILE A 83 3.02 6.48 3.96
C ILE A 83 1.68 7.00 3.46
N ASP A 84 0.60 6.76 4.20
CA ASP A 84 -0.76 7.14 3.81
C ASP A 84 -0.88 8.65 3.63
N THR A 85 -0.41 9.42 4.62
CA THR A 85 -0.39 10.89 4.56
C THR A 85 0.34 11.41 3.31
N PHE A 86 1.44 10.75 2.94
CA PHE A 86 2.23 11.16 1.80
C PHE A 86 1.61 10.72 0.46
N ILE A 87 0.95 9.56 0.41
CA ILE A 87 0.14 9.13 -0.73
C ILE A 87 -0.99 10.14 -0.98
N ASP A 88 -1.72 10.52 0.07
CA ASP A 88 -2.80 11.50 -0.02
C ASP A 88 -2.31 12.85 -0.57
N ASP A 89 -1.19 13.39 -0.05
CA ASP A 89 -0.61 14.63 -0.57
C ASP A 89 -0.16 14.49 -2.04
N ALA A 90 0.46 13.37 -2.41
CA ALA A 90 0.87 13.12 -3.78
C ALA A 90 -0.32 13.00 -4.74
N LEU A 91 -1.40 12.30 -4.34
CA LEU A 91 -2.64 12.19 -5.11
C LEU A 91 -3.35 13.54 -5.21
N ALA A 92 -3.42 14.32 -4.13
CA ALA A 92 -3.98 15.66 -4.12
C ALA A 92 -3.24 16.60 -5.08
N ARG A 93 -1.92 16.44 -5.20
CA ARG A 93 -1.06 17.16 -6.16
C ARG A 93 -1.06 16.55 -7.57
N LYS A 94 -1.84 15.50 -7.81
CA LYS A 94 -1.92 14.75 -9.08
C LYS A 94 -0.54 14.22 -9.53
N LYS A 95 0.35 13.93 -8.58
CA LYS A 95 1.61 13.25 -8.88
C LYS A 95 1.33 11.77 -9.15
N PRO A 96 1.90 11.17 -10.21
CA PRO A 96 1.76 9.75 -10.44
C PRO A 96 2.49 8.96 -9.34
N ILE A 97 1.86 7.88 -8.88
CA ILE A 97 2.44 6.94 -7.92
C ILE A 97 2.36 5.53 -8.52
N THR A 98 3.42 5.05 -9.14
CA THR A 98 3.42 3.71 -9.77
C THR A 98 3.64 2.59 -8.75
N SER A 99 4.20 2.90 -7.58
CA SER A 99 4.53 1.92 -6.53
C SER A 99 3.35 1.38 -5.71
N LEU A 100 2.14 1.93 -5.86
CA LEU A 100 1.02 1.66 -4.95
C LEU A 100 0.63 0.16 -4.89
N ALA A 101 0.59 -0.53 -6.03
CA ALA A 101 0.28 -1.96 -6.06
C ALA A 101 1.34 -2.82 -5.35
N ALA A 102 2.62 -2.45 -5.49
CA ALA A 102 3.72 -3.13 -4.80
C ALA A 102 3.66 -2.89 -3.29
N LEU A 103 3.38 -1.65 -2.88
CA LEU A 103 3.17 -1.28 -1.49
C LEU A 103 2.03 -2.10 -0.87
N THR A 104 0.85 -2.16 -1.50
CA THR A 104 -0.29 -2.94 -0.99
C THR A 104 0.07 -4.42 -0.84
N SER A 105 0.83 -4.99 -1.77
CA SER A 105 1.31 -6.37 -1.65
C SER A 105 2.25 -6.56 -0.46
N ALA A 106 3.15 -5.61 -0.22
CA ALA A 106 4.06 -5.64 0.92
C ALA A 106 3.30 -5.51 2.25
N GLN A 107 2.33 -4.58 2.32
CA GLN A 107 1.49 -4.40 3.50
C GLN A 107 0.68 -5.65 3.83
N ARG A 108 0.14 -6.38 2.85
CA ARG A 108 -0.52 -7.68 3.10
C ARG A 108 0.44 -8.71 3.71
N ALA A 109 1.69 -8.74 3.25
CA ALA A 109 2.69 -9.63 3.82
C ALA A 109 3.09 -9.22 5.25
N MET A 110 3.18 -7.92 5.53
CA MET A 110 3.44 -7.40 6.89
C MET A 110 2.26 -7.68 7.83
N LEU A 111 1.03 -7.46 7.36
CA LEU A 111 -0.20 -7.76 8.09
C LEU A 111 -0.25 -9.24 8.52
N ALA A 112 0.00 -10.16 7.59
CA ALA A 112 0.03 -11.59 7.89
C ALA A 112 1.06 -11.94 8.98
N LYS A 113 2.19 -11.23 9.03
CA LYS A 113 3.20 -11.40 10.09
C LYS A 113 2.71 -10.86 11.44
N LEU A 114 2.08 -9.67 11.45
CA LEU A 114 1.50 -9.09 12.67
C LEU A 114 0.40 -9.98 13.26
N GLU A 115 -0.50 -10.50 12.42
CA GLU A 115 -1.55 -11.45 12.81
C GLU A 115 -0.92 -12.72 13.41
N LYS A 116 0.12 -13.27 12.78
CA LYS A 116 0.84 -14.42 13.31
C LYS A 116 1.50 -14.14 14.67
N PHE A 117 2.01 -12.92 14.91
CA PHE A 117 2.53 -12.54 16.23
C PHE A 117 1.43 -12.56 17.28
N LYS A 118 0.23 -12.05 16.96
CA LYS A 118 -0.92 -12.08 17.85
C LYS A 118 -1.39 -13.51 18.12
N GLU A 119 -1.52 -14.33 17.07
CA GLU A 119 -1.92 -15.74 17.17
C GLU A 119 -0.94 -16.60 17.99
N SER A 120 0.35 -16.25 17.99
CA SER A 120 1.35 -16.96 18.80
C SER A 120 1.11 -16.83 20.32
N ASN A 121 0.24 -15.89 20.73
CA ASN A 121 -0.20 -15.66 22.11
C ASN A 121 0.92 -15.76 23.16
N PRO A 122 1.97 -14.93 23.04
CA PRO A 122 3.11 -14.99 23.95
C PRO A 122 2.70 -14.61 25.38
N ALA A 123 3.40 -15.16 26.38
CA ALA A 123 3.07 -14.95 27.80
C ALA A 123 3.07 -13.48 28.25
N ASP A 124 3.80 -12.61 27.55
CA ASP A 124 3.89 -11.18 27.80
C ASP A 124 3.03 -10.32 26.85
N LEU A 125 2.12 -10.94 26.07
CA LEU A 125 1.26 -10.26 25.10
C LEU A 125 0.52 -9.06 25.69
N GLU A 126 -0.04 -9.22 26.90
CA GLU A 126 -0.81 -8.16 27.59
C GLU A 126 -0.04 -6.84 27.72
N ARG A 127 1.30 -6.87 27.67
CA ARG A 127 2.15 -5.66 27.80
C ARG A 127 2.18 -4.80 26.54
N TYR A 128 1.83 -5.34 25.38
CA TYR A 128 1.89 -4.65 24.09
C TYR A 128 0.70 -4.97 23.17
N GLN A 129 -0.29 -5.72 23.65
CA GLN A 129 -1.44 -6.17 22.86
C GLN A 129 -2.15 -5.00 22.17
N PHE A 130 -2.39 -3.91 22.90
CA PHE A 130 -3.07 -2.74 22.35
C PHE A 130 -2.33 -2.15 21.14
N VAL A 131 -1.00 -1.99 21.24
CA VAL A 131 -0.19 -1.44 20.13
C VAL A 131 -0.09 -2.44 18.98
N LEU A 132 -0.07 -3.74 19.26
CA LEU A 132 -0.11 -4.78 18.22
C LEU A 132 -1.45 -4.77 17.48
N ASP A 133 -2.57 -4.63 18.19
CA ASP A 133 -3.90 -4.53 17.61
C ASP A 133 -4.00 -3.25 16.76
N ASN A 134 -3.51 -2.12 17.28
CA ASN A 134 -3.46 -0.87 16.53
C ASN A 134 -2.63 -0.99 15.24
N ALA A 135 -1.46 -1.64 15.29
CA ALA A 135 -0.62 -1.88 14.12
C ALA A 135 -1.32 -2.75 13.06
N ILE A 136 -2.08 -3.77 13.50
CA ILE A 136 -2.89 -4.63 12.61
C ILE A 136 -3.98 -3.81 11.94
N ASP A 137 -4.77 -3.07 12.73
CA ASP A 137 -5.90 -2.30 12.24
C ASP A 137 -5.44 -1.18 11.29
N THR A 138 -4.42 -0.42 11.67
CA THR A 138 -3.82 0.62 10.80
C THR A 138 -3.33 0.04 9.47
N THR A 139 -2.71 -1.15 9.50
CA THR A 139 -2.23 -1.80 8.27
C THR A 139 -3.39 -2.27 7.39
N ARG A 140 -4.47 -2.78 7.98
CA ARG A 140 -5.68 -3.18 7.25
C ARG A 140 -6.34 -1.97 6.58
N ASP A 141 -6.54 -0.90 7.33
CA ASP A 141 -7.16 0.33 6.84
C ASP A 141 -6.34 0.92 5.68
N SER A 142 -5.01 0.96 5.81
CA SER A 142 -4.11 1.42 4.75
C SER A 142 -4.18 0.55 3.46
N ILE A 143 -4.29 -0.78 3.61
CA ILE A 143 -4.50 -1.69 2.47
C ILE A 143 -5.83 -1.38 1.78
N GLU A 144 -6.91 -1.22 2.55
CA GLU A 144 -8.24 -0.93 2.01
C GLU A 144 -8.25 0.42 1.26
N MET A 145 -7.64 1.45 1.84
CA MET A 145 -7.49 2.76 1.19
C MET A 145 -6.70 2.66 -0.12
N SER A 146 -5.54 1.99 -0.10
CA SER A 146 -4.71 1.81 -1.29
C SER A 146 -5.45 1.07 -2.42
N GLU A 147 -6.30 0.10 -2.10
CA GLU A 147 -7.12 -0.58 -3.10
C GLU A 147 -8.17 0.32 -3.74
N VAL A 148 -8.79 1.22 -2.95
CA VAL A 148 -9.73 2.23 -3.47
C VAL A 148 -9.02 3.16 -4.44
N ASP A 149 -7.83 3.63 -4.09
CA ASP A 149 -7.05 4.53 -4.94
C ASP A 149 -6.61 3.86 -6.25
N LEU A 150 -6.17 2.60 -6.20
CA LEU A 150 -5.85 1.82 -7.39
C LEU A 150 -7.04 1.67 -8.33
N LYS A 151 -8.24 1.39 -7.79
CA LYS A 151 -9.48 1.28 -8.58
C LYS A 151 -9.83 2.61 -9.24
N THR A 152 -9.72 3.71 -8.51
CA THR A 152 -9.97 5.06 -9.04
C THR A 152 -9.02 5.39 -10.18
N ARG A 153 -7.72 5.15 -9.99
CA ARG A 153 -6.70 5.43 -11.01
C ARG A 153 -6.83 4.54 -12.25
N THR A 154 -7.23 3.28 -12.08
CA THR A 154 -7.51 2.39 -13.21
C THR A 154 -8.64 2.94 -14.06
N ARG A 155 -9.74 3.41 -13.44
CA ARG A 155 -10.86 4.04 -14.16
C ARG A 155 -10.45 5.33 -14.88
N GLU A 156 -9.58 6.13 -14.28
CA GLU A 156 -9.04 7.34 -14.92
C GLU A 156 -8.23 6.99 -16.18
N VAL A 157 -7.39 5.96 -16.13
CA VAL A 157 -6.62 5.50 -17.30
C VAL A 157 -7.55 4.97 -18.39
N GLU A 158 -8.51 4.10 -18.06
CA GLU A 158 -9.48 3.57 -19.02
C GLU A 158 -10.30 4.68 -19.70
N SER A 159 -10.73 5.70 -18.94
CA SER A 159 -11.48 6.82 -19.49
C SER A 159 -10.63 7.67 -20.43
N ARG A 160 -9.36 7.93 -20.08
CA ARG A 160 -8.41 8.64 -20.94
C ARG A 160 -8.07 7.85 -22.22
N GLU A 161 -7.88 6.54 -22.13
CA GLU A 161 -7.67 5.68 -23.30
C GLU A 161 -8.88 5.67 -24.24
N ALA A 162 -10.10 5.64 -23.69
CA ALA A 162 -11.32 5.72 -24.47
C ALA A 162 -11.48 7.08 -25.17
N GLU A 163 -11.12 8.18 -24.49
CA GLU A 163 -11.11 9.53 -25.08
C GLU A 163 -10.11 9.63 -26.22
N ILE A 164 -8.86 9.22 -26.00
CA ILE A 164 -7.81 9.18 -27.03
C ILE A 164 -8.26 8.34 -28.23
N LYS A 165 -8.91 7.20 -27.99
CA LYS A 165 -9.45 6.35 -29.07
C LYS A 165 -10.55 7.05 -29.86
N ARG A 166 -11.48 7.74 -29.19
CA ARG A 166 -12.56 8.50 -29.85
C ARG A 166 -12.01 9.66 -30.66
N GLU A 167 -11.06 10.42 -30.12
CA GLU A 167 -10.39 11.50 -30.85
C GLU A 167 -9.67 10.97 -32.09
N ARG A 168 -8.94 9.86 -31.93
CA ARG A 168 -8.29 9.18 -33.06
C ARG A 168 -9.30 8.77 -34.12
N GLU A 169 -10.44 8.18 -33.72
CA GLU A 169 -11.51 7.82 -34.64
C GLU A 169 -12.13 9.06 -35.32
N GLN A 170 -12.30 10.19 -34.63
CA GLN A 170 -12.83 11.41 -35.23
C GLN A 170 -11.89 12.01 -36.28
N LEU A 171 -10.57 11.98 -36.03
CA LEU A 171 -9.53 12.48 -36.93
C LEU A 171 -9.24 11.57 -38.13
N MET A 172 -9.82 10.36 -38.17
CA MET A 172 -9.63 9.44 -39.29
C MET A 172 -10.47 9.84 -40.51
N THR A 173 -9.81 9.86 -41.67
CA THR A 173 -10.46 10.04 -42.98
C THR A 173 -11.49 8.94 -43.25
N PRO A 174 -12.57 9.20 -44.01
CA PRO A 174 -13.61 8.21 -44.34
C PRO A 174 -13.07 6.90 -44.93
N GLU A 175 -12.05 6.96 -45.80
CA GLU A 175 -11.41 5.78 -46.40
C GLU A 175 -10.72 4.90 -45.36
N ARG A 176 -9.94 5.50 -44.45
CA ARG A 176 -9.30 4.78 -43.33
C ARG A 176 -10.31 4.21 -42.34
N LYS A 177 -11.47 4.85 -42.14
CA LYS A 177 -12.59 4.29 -41.33
C LYS A 177 -13.18 3.05 -42.00
N ALA A 178 -13.43 3.11 -43.31
CA ALA A 178 -13.96 1.98 -44.08
C ALA A 178 -12.97 0.80 -44.13
N GLU A 179 -11.67 1.06 -44.27
CA GLU A 179 -10.64 0.02 -44.18
C GLU A 179 -10.56 -0.63 -42.79
N ALA A 180 -10.63 0.17 -41.71
CA ALA A 180 -10.62 -0.36 -40.34
C ALA A 180 -11.85 -1.23 -40.04
N GLN A 181 -13.03 -0.83 -40.51
CA GLN A 181 -14.26 -1.63 -40.39
C GLN A 181 -14.18 -2.93 -41.18
N LYS A 182 -13.71 -2.89 -42.44
CA LYS A 182 -13.51 -4.10 -43.25
C LYS A 182 -12.51 -5.07 -42.61
N LYS A 183 -11.43 -4.56 -42.00
CA LYS A 183 -10.45 -5.37 -41.25
C LYS A 183 -11.07 -6.03 -40.02
N GLN A 184 -11.86 -5.29 -39.22
CA GLN A 184 -12.57 -5.87 -38.08
C GLN A 184 -13.61 -6.93 -38.50
N GLU A 185 -14.32 -6.72 -39.60
CA GLU A 185 -15.28 -7.71 -40.11
C GLU A 185 -14.60 -8.98 -40.60
N THR A 186 -13.46 -8.86 -41.28
CA THR A 186 -12.67 -10.02 -41.73
C THR A 186 -12.03 -10.77 -40.57
N GLU A 187 -11.52 -10.09 -39.54
CA GLU A 187 -11.01 -10.73 -38.33
C GLU A 187 -12.11 -11.46 -37.54
N LYS A 188 -13.27 -10.84 -37.33
CA LYS A 188 -14.43 -11.49 -36.69
C LYS A 188 -14.97 -12.68 -37.50
N ALA A 189 -14.93 -12.59 -38.82
CA ALA A 189 -15.30 -13.70 -39.70
C ALA A 189 -14.26 -14.84 -39.68
N ALA A 190 -12.97 -14.51 -39.51
CA ALA A 190 -11.90 -15.49 -39.38
C ALA A 190 -11.95 -16.22 -38.03
N GLU A 191 -12.26 -15.54 -36.93
CA GLU A 191 -12.44 -16.18 -35.62
C GLU A 191 -13.61 -17.16 -35.59
N LYS A 192 -14.74 -16.82 -36.23
CA LYS A 192 -15.91 -17.72 -36.35
C LYS A 192 -15.63 -18.96 -37.22
N LYS A 193 -14.62 -18.91 -38.10
CA LYS A 193 -14.25 -20.00 -39.01
C LYS A 193 -13.11 -20.86 -38.50
N LYS A 194 -12.53 -20.57 -37.33
CA LYS A 194 -11.56 -21.46 -36.70
C LYS A 194 -12.26 -22.81 -36.45
N PRO A 195 -11.84 -23.91 -37.12
CA PRO A 195 -12.49 -25.20 -36.96
C PRO A 195 -12.41 -25.62 -35.50
N SER A 196 -13.54 -25.93 -34.87
CA SER A 196 -13.49 -26.60 -33.57
C SER A 196 -12.81 -27.96 -33.78
N LEU A 197 -11.95 -28.37 -32.84
CA LEU A 197 -11.28 -29.67 -32.88
C LEU A 197 -12.24 -30.86 -32.71
N TYR A 198 -13.54 -30.60 -32.54
CA TYR A 198 -14.57 -31.62 -32.34
C TYR A 198 -15.16 -32.10 -33.65
N ARG A 199 -15.23 -33.42 -33.83
CA ARG A 199 -15.97 -34.05 -34.93
C ARG A 199 -17.47 -33.87 -34.72
N LYS A 200 -18.21 -33.83 -35.83
CA LYS A 200 -19.66 -33.64 -35.88
C LYS A 200 -20.38 -34.72 -35.04
N GLY A 201 -20.73 -34.40 -33.79
CA GLY A 201 -21.41 -35.30 -32.86
C GLY A 201 -20.85 -35.35 -31.43
N GLU A 202 -19.63 -34.86 -31.17
CA GLU A 202 -19.07 -34.83 -29.81
C GLU A 202 -19.31 -33.46 -29.15
N LYS A 203 -19.93 -33.47 -27.96
CA LYS A 203 -19.97 -32.30 -27.05
C LYS A 203 -18.87 -32.43 -26.00
N GLU A 204 -18.35 -31.29 -25.54
CA GLU A 204 -17.36 -31.19 -24.46
C GLU A 204 -17.80 -31.97 -23.21
N ALA A 205 -17.05 -33.02 -22.86
CA ALA A 205 -17.21 -33.77 -21.62
C ALA A 205 -16.56 -33.08 -20.41
N SER A 206 -16.61 -31.74 -20.32
CA SER A 206 -15.90 -30.97 -19.30
C SER A 206 -16.77 -29.98 -18.50
N GLN A 207 -18.10 -30.05 -18.61
CA GLN A 207 -19.02 -29.38 -17.67
C GLN A 207 -19.86 -30.36 -16.82
N GLN A 208 -19.32 -31.54 -16.52
CA GLN A 208 -19.83 -32.41 -15.46
C GLN A 208 -18.71 -32.77 -14.48
N LYS A 209 -18.33 -31.80 -13.63
CA LYS A 209 -17.92 -32.05 -12.24
C LYS A 209 -17.66 -30.72 -11.53
N LYS A 210 -18.69 -30.24 -10.85
CA LYS A 210 -18.65 -29.64 -9.50
C LYS A 210 -20.09 -29.35 -9.09
N GLN A 211 -20.76 -30.41 -8.62
CA GLN A 211 -21.55 -30.29 -7.40
C GLN A 211 -20.56 -30.19 -6.24
#